data_AF-A0A1S3QZA6-F1
#
_entry.id   AF-A0A1S3QZA6-F1
#
_cell.length_a   1.000
_cell.length_b   1.000
_cell.length_c   1.000
_cell.angle_alpha   90.00
_cell.angle_beta   90.00
_cell.angle_gamma   90.00
#
_symmetry.space_group_name_H-M   'P 1'
#
loop_
_entity.id
_entity.type
_entity.pdbx_description
1 polymer ?
#
loop_
_entity_poly.entity_id
_entity_poly.type
_entity_poly.pdbx_seq_one_letter_code
_entity_poly.pdbx_strand_id
1 'polypeptide(L)'
;MCRGSTLCISQTQLCDTLRDCPDGFDEESCITKCPNRGEFRCKDRRKCIERSLVCDGRSHCQDGSDEVGCPTIAAPTSQTLPLKCRMGSRLCKDGKECVLQSHVCDGEVDCKDGSDEQDCG
;
A
#
# COMPACT_ATOMS: atom_id res chain seq x y z
N MET A 1 20.96 -4.19 23.31
CA MET A 1 22.13 -4.17 24.23
C MET A 1 22.43 -5.60 24.63
N CYS A 2 23.69 -6.02 24.50
CA CYS A 2 24.08 -7.40 24.77
C CYS A 2 24.06 -7.68 26.30
N ARG A 3 23.42 -8.78 26.73
CA ARG A 3 23.45 -9.21 28.14
C ARG A 3 24.83 -9.81 28.45
N GLY A 4 25.76 -8.99 28.92
CA GLY A 4 27.11 -9.43 29.30
C GLY A 4 28.24 -8.55 28.79
N SER A 5 27.95 -7.60 27.90
CA SER A 5 28.93 -6.64 27.41
C SER A 5 28.35 -5.23 27.35
N THR A 6 29.24 -4.23 27.34
CA THR A 6 28.90 -2.82 27.09
C THR A 6 28.62 -2.55 25.62
N LEU A 7 28.54 -3.60 24.78
CA LEU A 7 28.29 -3.50 23.35
C LEU A 7 26.81 -3.14 23.11
N CYS A 8 26.61 -1.96 22.53
CA CYS A 8 25.33 -1.48 22.06
C CYS A 8 25.20 -1.79 20.58
N ILE A 9 24.35 -2.75 20.25
CA ILE A 9 23.95 -3.07 18.88
C ILE A 9 22.63 -2.37 18.54
N SER A 10 22.41 -2.11 17.26
CA SER A 10 21.20 -1.50 16.72
C SER A 10 19.97 -2.38 16.93
N GLN A 11 18.79 -1.76 16.89
CA GLN A 11 17.52 -2.47 16.77
C GLN A 11 17.31 -3.11 15.38
N THR A 12 18.28 -3.09 14.48
CA THR A 12 18.22 -3.87 13.24
C THR A 12 19.11 -5.11 13.31
N GLN A 13 19.92 -5.21 14.38
CA GLN A 13 20.96 -6.21 14.61
C GLN A 13 20.55 -7.26 15.65
N LEU A 14 19.29 -7.28 16.08
CA LEU A 14 18.79 -8.41 16.87
C LEU A 14 17.84 -9.22 15.99
N CYS A 15 17.99 -10.54 16.02
CA CYS A 15 17.24 -11.47 15.19
C CYS A 15 17.44 -11.28 13.68
N ASP A 16 18.60 -10.79 13.27
CA ASP A 16 18.97 -10.52 11.88
C ASP A 16 19.77 -11.66 11.23
N THR A 17 19.92 -12.80 11.93
CA THR A 17 20.72 -13.98 11.55
C THR A 17 22.22 -13.82 11.68
N LEU A 18 22.71 -12.66 12.11
CA LEU A 18 24.12 -12.40 12.36
C LEU A 18 24.38 -12.43 13.86
N ARG A 19 25.56 -12.93 14.25
CA ARG A 19 25.98 -12.92 15.65
C ARG A 19 26.73 -11.62 15.92
N ASP A 20 26.01 -10.55 16.23
CA ASP A 20 26.56 -9.24 16.54
C ASP A 20 26.97 -9.11 18.01
N CYS A 21 26.30 -9.80 18.94
CA CYS A 21 26.80 -9.90 20.32
C CYS A 21 27.89 -10.97 20.45
N PRO A 22 28.94 -10.71 21.26
CA PRO A 22 29.99 -11.71 21.52
C PRO A 22 29.45 -12.98 22.19
N ASP A 23 28.32 -12.88 22.89
CA ASP A 23 27.59 -13.99 23.51
C ASP A 23 26.55 -14.62 22.55
N GLY A 24 26.16 -13.94 21.47
CA GLY A 24 25.09 -14.36 20.56
C GLY A 24 23.67 -14.16 21.10
N PHE A 25 23.54 -13.39 22.19
CA PHE A 25 22.27 -13.09 22.85
C PHE A 25 21.26 -12.40 21.92
N ASP A 26 21.76 -11.63 20.96
CA ASP A 26 21.01 -10.98 19.91
C ASP A 26 20.20 -11.94 19.02
N GLU A 27 20.67 -13.17 18.84
CA GLU A 27 20.01 -14.20 18.02
C GLU A 27 19.31 -15.29 18.85
N GLU A 28 19.67 -15.45 20.13
CA GLU A 28 19.13 -16.51 20.98
C GLU A 28 17.70 -16.23 21.47
N SER A 29 17.37 -14.95 21.70
CA SER A 29 16.08 -14.54 22.26
C SER A 29 15.05 -14.14 21.20
N CYS A 30 15.12 -14.74 20.01
CA CYS A 30 14.23 -14.44 18.90
C CYS A 30 12.92 -15.22 18.93
N ILE A 31 11.82 -14.59 18.53
CA ILE A 31 10.53 -15.24 18.44
C ILE A 31 10.50 -16.19 17.25
N THR A 32 10.68 -17.47 17.51
CA THR A 32 10.57 -18.51 16.48
C THR A 32 9.12 -18.86 16.18
N LYS A 33 8.22 -18.72 17.16
CA LYS A 33 6.79 -19.00 17.02
C LYS A 33 5.97 -18.11 17.97
N CYS A 34 4.88 -17.55 17.47
CA CYS A 34 3.96 -16.79 18.32
C CYS A 34 3.18 -17.71 19.27
N PRO A 35 2.88 -17.24 20.49
CA PRO A 35 2.16 -18.03 21.49
C PRO A 35 0.72 -18.33 21.08
N ASN A 36 0.01 -17.39 20.43
CA ASN A 36 -1.39 -17.59 20.05
C ASN A 36 -1.56 -18.00 18.58
N ARG A 37 -2.56 -18.85 18.32
CA ARG A 37 -2.98 -19.18 16.95
C ARG A 37 -3.71 -17.97 16.37
N GLY A 38 -3.12 -17.35 15.35
CA GLY A 38 -3.69 -16.17 14.71
C GLY A 38 -2.92 -14.88 14.95
N GLU A 39 -1.80 -14.93 15.66
CA GLU A 39 -0.87 -13.79 15.70
C GLU A 39 0.02 -13.75 14.44
N PHE A 40 0.35 -12.54 14.02
CA PHE A 40 1.33 -12.25 13.00
C PHE A 40 2.68 -11.97 13.66
N ARG A 41 3.70 -12.71 13.22
CA ARG A 41 5.08 -12.48 13.66
C ARG A 41 5.69 -11.40 12.79
N CYS A 42 6.16 -10.30 13.40
CA CYS A 42 6.93 -9.28 12.70
C CYS A 42 8.17 -9.87 12.02
N LYS A 43 8.62 -9.27 10.91
CA LYS A 43 9.78 -9.73 10.14
C LYS A 43 11.07 -9.73 10.96
N ASP A 44 11.22 -8.74 11.83
CA ASP A 44 12.31 -8.59 12.81
C ASP A 44 12.24 -9.64 13.95
N ARG A 45 11.22 -10.52 13.98
CA ARG A 45 11.09 -11.64 14.95
C ARG A 45 11.18 -11.24 16.43
N ARG A 46 10.96 -9.98 16.78
CA ARG A 46 10.94 -9.51 18.19
C ARG A 46 9.57 -9.33 18.80
N LYS A 47 8.54 -9.26 17.95
CA LYS A 47 7.17 -9.02 18.39
C LYS A 47 6.19 -9.87 17.60
N CYS A 48 5.20 -10.39 18.30
CA CYS A 48 3.98 -10.91 17.72
C CYS A 48 2.87 -9.88 17.95
N ILE A 49 2.09 -9.64 16.91
CA ILE A 49 0.93 -8.77 16.95
C ILE A 49 -0.29 -9.59 16.58
N GLU A 50 -1.48 -9.14 16.96
CA GLU A 50 -2.70 -9.79 16.52
C GLU A 50 -2.87 -9.62 15.01
N ARG A 51 -3.43 -10.62 14.32
CA ARG A 51 -3.71 -10.51 12.88
C ARG A 51 -4.59 -9.30 12.52
N SER A 52 -5.44 -8.86 13.44
CA SER A 52 -6.29 -7.67 13.30
C SER A 52 -5.50 -6.36 13.17
N LEU A 53 -4.24 -6.35 13.61
CA LEU A 53 -3.34 -5.20 13.57
C LEU A 53 -2.41 -5.23 12.35
N VAL A 54 -2.56 -6.23 11.47
CA VAL A 54 -1.82 -6.30 10.20
C VAL A 54 -2.62 -5.52 9.17
N CYS A 55 -2.00 -4.52 8.54
CA CYS A 55 -2.64 -3.66 7.55
C CYS A 55 -3.78 -2.81 8.13
N ASP A 56 -3.63 -2.33 9.37
CA ASP A 56 -4.61 -1.45 10.00
C ASP A 56 -4.31 0.05 9.74
N GLY A 57 -3.22 0.35 9.04
CA GLY A 57 -2.75 1.71 8.76
C GLY A 57 -1.82 2.25 9.83
N ARG A 58 -1.39 1.44 10.81
CA ARG A 58 -0.45 1.84 11.87
C ARG A 58 0.64 0.79 12.02
N SER A 59 1.88 1.26 12.10
CA SER A 59 3.03 0.37 12.34
C SER A 59 3.01 -0.16 13.79
N HIS A 60 2.63 -1.41 13.95
CA HIS A 60 2.68 -2.16 15.21
C HIS A 60 3.96 -2.97 15.36
N CYS A 61 4.62 -3.32 14.26
CA CYS A 61 5.98 -3.86 14.25
C CYS A 61 7.02 -2.74 14.29
N GLN A 62 8.15 -3.00 14.95
CA GLN A 62 9.28 -2.05 15.01
C GLN A 62 9.86 -1.77 13.61
N ASP A 63 9.84 -2.77 12.74
CA ASP A 63 10.27 -2.69 11.34
C ASP A 63 9.14 -2.24 10.39
N GLY A 64 7.93 -1.97 10.91
CA GLY A 64 6.75 -1.66 10.09
C GLY A 64 6.28 -2.81 9.20
N SER A 65 6.82 -4.02 9.40
CA SER A 65 6.57 -5.19 8.53
C SER A 65 5.12 -5.67 8.50
N ASP A 66 4.28 -5.18 9.41
CA ASP A 66 2.84 -5.42 9.44
C ASP A 66 2.05 -4.54 8.45
N GLU A 67 2.65 -3.44 8.00
CA GLU A 67 2.05 -2.49 7.05
C GLU A 67 2.67 -2.61 5.64
N VAL A 68 3.59 -3.55 5.43
CA VAL A 68 4.22 -3.79 4.12
C VAL A 68 3.58 -4.96 3.39
N GLY A 69 3.37 -4.82 2.08
CA GLY A 69 2.75 -5.89 1.27
C GLY A 69 1.28 -6.14 1.61
N CYS A 70 0.64 -5.18 2.28
CA CYS A 70 -0.78 -5.24 2.58
C CYS A 70 -1.59 -5.40 1.30
N PRO A 71 -2.63 -6.26 1.29
CA PRO A 71 -3.58 -6.27 0.21
C PRO A 71 -4.20 -4.89 0.21
N THR A 72 -3.76 -4.05 -0.72
CA THR A 72 -4.34 -2.74 -0.90
C THR A 72 -5.82 -2.97 -1.20
N ILE A 73 -6.68 -2.75 -0.21
CA ILE A 73 -7.97 -2.10 -0.45
C ILE A 73 -7.68 -0.61 -0.73
N ALA A 74 -6.63 -0.32 -1.51
CA ALA A 74 -6.80 0.71 -2.50
C ALA A 74 -8.00 0.18 -3.30
N ALA A 75 -9.15 0.83 -3.14
CA ALA A 75 -10.14 0.85 -4.19
C ALA A 75 -9.37 0.88 -5.51
N PRO A 76 -9.64 0.00 -6.48
CA PRO A 76 -8.83 -0.08 -7.68
C PRO A 76 -8.84 1.26 -8.41
N THR A 77 -7.91 2.15 -8.09
CA THR A 77 -7.64 3.41 -8.79
C THR A 77 -6.76 3.16 -10.01
N SER A 78 -6.79 1.93 -10.52
CA SER A 78 -6.22 1.51 -11.80
C SER A 78 -6.99 0.34 -12.39
N GLN A 79 -8.31 0.29 -12.15
CA GLN A 79 -9.20 -0.24 -13.16
C GLN A 79 -9.74 0.97 -13.89
N THR A 80 -9.41 1.08 -15.17
CA THR A 80 -10.10 1.87 -16.17
C THR A 80 -11.58 1.48 -16.16
N LEU A 81 -12.34 1.91 -15.13
CA LEU A 81 -13.77 1.97 -15.26
C LEU A 81 -13.98 2.96 -16.40
N PRO A 82 -14.62 2.56 -17.51
CA PRO A 82 -14.94 3.50 -18.58
C PRO A 82 -15.65 4.68 -17.91
N LEU A 83 -15.07 5.86 -18.07
CA LEU A 83 -15.49 7.07 -17.39
C LEU A 83 -16.98 7.26 -17.72
N LYS A 84 -17.84 6.97 -16.75
CA LYS A 84 -19.28 6.85 -17.00
C LYS A 84 -19.88 8.23 -16.82
N CYS A 85 -20.10 8.92 -17.94
CA CYS A 85 -20.68 10.26 -17.95
C CYS A 85 -22.08 10.26 -17.33
N ARG A 86 -22.42 11.37 -16.65
CA ARG A 86 -23.75 11.61 -16.09
C ARG A 86 -24.78 11.60 -17.22
N MET A 87 -26.03 11.25 -16.92
CA MET A 87 -27.12 11.39 -17.89
C MET A 87 -27.19 12.84 -18.38
N GLY A 88 -27.10 13.03 -19.70
CA GLY A 88 -26.99 14.35 -20.34
C GLY A 88 -25.57 14.80 -20.69
N SER A 89 -24.54 13.97 -20.46
CA SER A 89 -23.19 14.19 -20.98
C SER A 89 -22.67 13.03 -21.84
N ARG A 90 -21.86 13.37 -22.84
CA ARG A 90 -21.23 12.46 -23.80
C ARG A 90 -19.75 12.31 -23.44
N LEU A 91 -19.25 11.08 -23.52
CA LEU A 91 -17.82 10.79 -23.32
C LEU A 91 -17.04 11.20 -24.57
N CYS A 92 -15.96 11.95 -24.40
CA CYS A 92 -15.03 12.24 -25.49
C CYS A 92 -14.38 10.94 -26.00
N LYS A 93 -13.93 10.93 -27.26
CA LYS A 93 -13.38 9.73 -27.90
C LYS A 93 -12.15 9.17 -27.18
N ASP A 94 -11.37 10.05 -26.56
CA ASP A 94 -10.19 9.70 -25.77
C ASP A 94 -10.54 9.09 -24.38
N GLY A 95 -11.81 9.14 -23.98
CA GLY A 95 -12.32 8.52 -22.75
C GLY A 95 -11.88 9.19 -21.44
N LYS A 96 -11.20 10.35 -21.52
CA LYS A 96 -10.61 11.06 -20.38
C LYS A 96 -11.54 12.11 -19.77
N GLU A 97 -12.55 12.58 -20.51
CA GLU A 97 -13.44 13.66 -20.09
C GLU A 97 -14.84 13.50 -20.69
N CYS A 98 -15.81 14.12 -20.02
CA CYS A 98 -17.21 14.15 -20.43
C CYS A 98 -17.62 15.58 -20.74
N VAL A 99 -18.25 15.77 -21.89
CA VAL A 99 -18.85 17.05 -22.30
C VAL A 99 -20.36 16.97 -22.20
N LEU A 100 -21.03 18.08 -21.93
CA LEU A 100 -22.50 18.11 -21.94
C LEU A 100 -23.02 17.79 -23.35
N GLN A 101 -24.18 17.15 -23.45
CA GLN A 101 -24.79 16.90 -24.76
C GLN A 101 -25.13 18.20 -25.52
N SER A 102 -25.25 19.33 -24.82
CA SER A 102 -25.40 20.65 -25.43
C SER A 102 -24.11 21.22 -26.02
N HIS A 103 -22.94 20.69 -25.65
CA HIS A 103 -21.62 21.09 -26.13
C HIS A 103 -21.05 20.00 -27.06
N VAL A 104 -21.93 19.44 -27.88
CA VAL A 104 -21.58 18.46 -28.90
C VAL A 104 -22.14 19.05 -30.17
N CYS A 105 -21.27 19.39 -31.11
CA CYS A 105 -21.62 20.08 -32.35
C CYS A 105 -22.16 21.50 -32.13
N ASP A 106 -21.67 22.22 -31.12
CA ASP A 106 -22.04 23.61 -30.87
C ASP A 106 -21.05 24.62 -31.47
N GLY A 107 -20.00 24.14 -32.15
CA GLY A 107 -18.99 24.96 -32.81
C GLY A 107 -17.84 25.39 -31.91
N GLU A 108 -17.82 24.91 -30.66
CA GLU A 108 -16.75 25.09 -29.70
C GLU A 108 -16.02 23.75 -29.46
N VAL A 109 -14.72 23.78 -29.17
CA VAL A 109 -13.95 22.56 -28.89
C VAL A 109 -13.89 22.35 -27.39
N ASP A 110 -14.82 21.55 -26.87
CA ASP A 110 -14.97 21.22 -25.45
C ASP A 110 -14.19 19.96 -25.07
N CYS A 111 -14.03 18.99 -25.97
CA CYS A 111 -13.10 17.87 -25.75
C CYS A 111 -11.67 18.32 -26.05
N LYS A 112 -10.70 17.89 -25.23
CA LYS A 112 -9.25 18.05 -25.53
C LYS A 112 -8.82 17.43 -26.86
N ASP A 113 -9.52 16.37 -27.29
CA ASP A 113 -9.30 15.70 -28.58
C ASP A 113 -10.12 16.33 -29.72
N GLY A 114 -10.97 17.33 -29.43
CA GLY A 114 -11.93 17.92 -30.37
C GLY A 114 -12.92 16.93 -30.94
N SER A 115 -13.13 15.80 -30.26
CA SER A 115 -13.97 14.70 -30.75
C SER A 115 -15.47 15.01 -30.71
N ASP A 116 -15.85 16.00 -29.92
CA ASP A 116 -17.19 16.58 -29.85
C ASP A 116 -17.62 17.24 -31.16
N GLU A 117 -16.67 17.77 -31.94
CA GLU A 117 -16.93 18.52 -33.19
C GLU A 117 -16.63 17.75 -34.49
N GLN A 118 -16.24 16.47 -34.40
CA GLN A 118 -15.70 15.71 -35.55
C GLN A 118 -16.73 14.87 -36.34
N ASP A 119 -18.01 14.89 -35.98
CA ASP A 119 -19.07 14.11 -36.67
C ASP A 119 -20.45 14.77 -36.52
N CYS A 120 -20.52 16.04 -36.92
CA CYS A 120 -21.72 16.88 -36.82
C CYS A 120 -22.43 16.89 -38.18
N GLY A 121 -23.32 15.91 -38.38
CA GLY A 121 -24.10 15.74 -39.61
C GLY A 121 -25.39 16.56 -39.65
#